data_AF-A0A2K1Y910-F1
#
_entry.id   AF-A0A2K1Y910-F1
#
_cell.length_a   1.000
_cell.length_b   1.000
_cell.length_c   1.000
_cell.angle_alpha   90.00
_cell.angle_beta   90.00
_cell.angle_gamma   90.00
#
_symmetry.space_group_name_H-M   'P 1'
#
loop_
_entity.id
_entity.type
_entity.pdbx_description
1 polymer ?
#
loop_
_entity_poly.entity_id
_entity_poly.type
_entity_poly.pdbx_seq_one_letter_code
_entity_poly.pdbx_strand_id
1 'polypeptide(L)'
;MGQKINPLGFRLGTTQDHYSLWFAQPNFFFEGLQEDQKIRNCIKNYVQKNMKISSGVEGIGHIEIQKRIDVIQVIIYLGFPKFLTEGKPKRIKEL
;
A
#
# COMPACT_ATOMS: atom_id res chain seq x y z
N MET A 1 -15.46 14.85 28.76
CA MET A 1 -14.40 14.16 27.98
C MET A 1 -14.75 14.26 26.50
N GLY A 2 -13.87 14.84 25.66
CA GLY A 2 -14.15 15.09 24.24
C GLY A 2 -13.49 14.06 23.31
N GLN A 3 -14.18 13.70 22.24
CA GLN A 3 -13.62 12.85 21.18
C GLN A 3 -12.61 13.65 20.35
N LYS A 4 -11.42 13.08 20.13
CA LYS A 4 -10.37 13.69 19.29
C LYS A 4 -10.46 13.16 17.87
N ILE A 5 -10.22 14.03 16.90
CA ILE A 5 -10.16 13.68 15.48
C ILE A 5 -8.87 12.92 15.15
N ASN A 6 -8.91 12.05 14.13
CA ASN A 6 -7.71 11.42 13.60
C ASN A 6 -6.79 12.50 12.97
N PRO A 7 -5.55 12.68 13.45
CA PRO A 7 -4.65 13.72 12.95
C PRO A 7 -4.26 13.53 11.48
N LEU A 8 -4.25 12.30 10.95
CA LEU A 8 -3.95 12.04 9.54
C LEU A 8 -5.03 12.61 8.63
N GLY A 9 -6.30 12.39 8.97
CA GLY A 9 -7.43 12.96 8.24
C GLY A 9 -7.50 14.48 8.42
N PHE A 10 -7.17 14.99 9.60
CA PHE A 10 -7.18 16.43 9.88
C PHE A 10 -6.14 17.22 9.05
N ARG A 11 -5.02 16.60 8.68
CA ARG A 11 -3.92 17.24 7.93
C ARG A 11 -3.90 16.91 6.42
N LEU A 12 -4.89 16.15 5.96
CA LEU A 12 -4.98 15.71 4.56
C LEU A 12 -5.11 16.94 3.63
N GLY A 13 -4.23 17.04 2.63
CA GLY A 13 -4.22 18.16 1.67
C GLY A 13 -3.43 19.40 2.13
N THR A 14 -2.82 19.38 3.33
CA THR A 14 -1.90 20.44 3.78
C THR A 14 -0.49 19.91 4.03
N THR A 15 -0.33 19.06 5.05
CA THR A 15 0.96 18.44 5.40
C THR A 15 1.00 16.95 5.02
N GLN A 16 -0.17 16.30 4.93
CA GLN A 16 -0.28 14.89 4.61
C GLN A 16 -0.89 14.69 3.22
N ASP A 17 -0.17 13.96 2.37
CA ASP A 17 -0.65 13.56 1.05
C ASP A 17 -1.47 12.26 1.08
N HIS A 18 -2.21 12.03 0.00
CA HIS A 18 -2.98 10.81 -0.21
C HIS A 18 -2.08 9.65 -0.64
N TYR A 19 -2.31 8.46 -0.08
CA TYR A 19 -1.62 7.23 -0.49
C TYR A 19 -2.21 6.55 -1.73
N SER A 20 -3.31 7.04 -2.27
CA SER A 20 -3.85 6.61 -3.56
C SER A 20 -3.99 7.85 -4.43
N LEU A 21 -3.14 7.94 -5.45
CA LEU A 21 -3.02 9.07 -6.37
C LEU A 21 -3.54 8.63 -7.74
N TRP A 22 -4.84 8.79 -7.94
CA TRP A 22 -5.49 8.51 -9.21
C TRP A 22 -6.84 9.23 -9.29
N PHE A 23 -7.38 9.31 -10.51
CA PHE A 23 -8.66 9.92 -10.79
C PHE A 23 -9.51 8.97 -11.63
N ALA A 24 -10.80 8.91 -11.34
CA ALA A 24 -11.78 8.23 -12.18
C ALA A 24 -13.08 9.02 -12.18
N GLN A 25 -13.91 8.80 -13.21
CA GLN A 25 -15.27 9.31 -13.20
C GLN A 25 -16.07 8.65 -12.08
N PRO A 26 -17.09 9.32 -11.51
CA PRO A 26 -17.86 8.81 -10.36
C PRO A 26 -18.40 7.39 -10.54
N ASN A 27 -18.82 7.05 -11.77
CA ASN A 27 -19.36 5.72 -12.10
C ASN A 27 -18.31 4.59 -11.96
N PHE A 28 -17.04 4.88 -12.23
CA PHE A 28 -15.93 3.92 -12.19
C PHE A 28 -15.09 4.03 -10.91
N PHE A 29 -15.33 5.06 -10.09
CA PHE A 29 -14.56 5.28 -8.86
C PHE A 29 -14.70 4.11 -7.88
N PHE A 30 -15.90 3.55 -7.75
CA PHE A 30 -16.15 2.43 -6.86
C PHE A 30 -15.36 1.17 -7.26
N GLU A 31 -15.32 0.85 -8.55
CA GLU A 31 -14.54 -0.26 -9.08
C GLU A 31 -13.05 -0.06 -8.83
N GLY A 32 -12.54 1.15 -9.11
CA GLY A 32 -11.14 1.50 -8.84
C GLY A 32 -10.76 1.41 -7.36
N LEU A 33 -11.67 1.74 -6.45
CA LEU A 33 -11.46 1.60 -5.00
C LEU A 33 -11.42 0.12 -4.57
N GLN A 34 -12.28 -0.72 -5.14
CA GLN A 34 -12.26 -2.16 -4.86
C GLN A 34 -10.96 -2.81 -5.34
N GLU A 35 -10.47 -2.41 -6.52
CA GLU A 35 -9.17 -2.85 -7.02
C GLU A 35 -8.03 -2.46 -6.07
N ASP A 36 -8.00 -1.21 -5.61
CA ASP A 36 -6.98 -0.74 -4.66
C ASP A 36 -6.98 -1.59 -3.39
N GLN A 37 -8.16 -1.90 -2.85
CA GLN A 37 -8.28 -2.74 -1.67
C GLN A 37 -7.78 -4.17 -1.92
N LYS A 38 -8.09 -4.75 -3.09
CA LYS A 38 -7.60 -6.07 -3.49
C LYS A 38 -6.08 -6.08 -3.59
N ILE A 39 -5.47 -5.08 -4.24
CA ILE A 39 -4.01 -4.95 -4.37
C ILE A 39 -3.36 -4.85 -2.98
N ARG A 40 -3.87 -3.98 -2.10
CA ARG A 40 -3.36 -3.82 -0.72
C ARG A 40 -3.45 -5.12 0.06
N ASN A 41 -4.55 -5.85 -0.05
CA ASN A 41 -4.73 -7.14 0.62
C ASN A 41 -3.80 -8.22 0.05
N CYS A 42 -3.63 -8.29 -1.27
CA CYS A 42 -2.71 -9.23 -1.92
C CYS A 42 -1.26 -9.00 -1.45
N ILE A 43 -0.80 -7.76 -1.41
CA ILE A 43 0.56 -7.42 -0.95
C ILE A 43 0.74 -7.81 0.52
N LYS A 44 -0.21 -7.47 1.39
CA LYS A 44 -0.16 -7.85 2.81
C LYS A 44 -0.09 -9.36 2.99
N ASN A 45 -0.97 -10.10 2.29
CA ASN A 45 -1.00 -11.56 2.36
C ASN A 45 0.29 -12.19 1.82
N TYR A 46 0.85 -11.64 0.74
CA TYR A 46 2.12 -12.09 0.17
C TYR A 46 3.27 -11.88 1.15
N VAL A 47 3.36 -10.68 1.76
CA VAL A 47 4.38 -10.38 2.76
C VAL A 47 4.22 -11.30 3.97
N GLN A 48 3.02 -11.47 4.51
CA GLN A 48 2.78 -12.34 5.66
C GLN A 48 3.19 -13.81 5.39
N LYS A 49 2.95 -14.32 4.18
CA LYS A 49 3.30 -15.71 3.80
C LYS A 49 4.79 -15.91 3.58
N ASN A 50 5.45 -14.97 2.90
CA ASN A 50 6.85 -15.10 2.49
C ASN A 50 7.83 -14.64 3.57
N MET A 51 7.42 -13.65 4.36
CA MET A 51 8.13 -13.12 5.51
C MET A 51 7.61 -13.87 6.74
N LYS A 52 8.02 -15.14 6.92
CA LYS A 52 7.95 -15.80 8.23
C LYS A 52 8.98 -15.14 9.16
N ILE A 53 8.72 -13.89 9.55
CA ILE A 53 9.60 -13.17 10.47
C ILE A 53 9.34 -13.76 11.86
N SER A 54 10.38 -14.38 12.42
CA SER A 54 10.43 -14.89 13.79
C SER A 54 10.17 -13.83 14.88
N SER A 55 10.05 -12.56 14.52
CA SER A 55 9.92 -11.41 15.43
C SER A 55 8.66 -10.54 15.25
N GLY A 56 7.69 -10.94 14.41
CA GLY A 56 6.35 -10.33 14.40
C GLY A 56 6.23 -8.89 13.89
N VAL A 57 7.29 -8.30 13.32
CA VAL A 57 7.23 -6.94 12.76
C VAL A 57 6.89 -6.99 11.28
N GLU A 58 5.63 -6.69 10.92
CA GLU A 58 5.27 -6.35 9.54
C GLU A 58 6.05 -5.09 9.13
N GLY A 59 7.16 -5.26 8.42
CA GLY A 59 8.05 -4.17 8.03
C GLY A 59 7.49 -3.24 6.95
N ILE A 60 6.18 -3.20 6.74
CA ILE A 60 5.50 -2.33 5.76
C ILE A 60 5.14 -1.02 6.46
N GLY A 61 5.70 0.09 5.99
CA GLY A 61 5.33 1.43 6.47
C GLY A 61 3.97 1.85 5.90
N HIS A 62 3.92 2.06 4.58
CA HIS A 62 2.69 2.35 3.84
C HIS A 62 2.84 1.95 2.37
N ILE A 63 1.72 1.91 1.65
CA ILE A 63 1.67 1.54 0.23
C ILE A 63 1.04 2.70 -0.52
N GLU A 64 1.78 3.25 -1.48
CA GLU A 64 1.30 4.25 -2.41
C GLU A 64 0.88 3.60 -3.72
N ILE A 65 -0.33 3.91 -4.18
CA ILE A 65 -0.86 3.42 -5.47
C ILE A 65 -1.05 4.63 -6.36
N GLN A 66 -0.38 4.63 -7.51
CA GLN A 66 -0.54 5.65 -8.53
C GLN A 66 -1.09 4.98 -9.79
N LYS A 67 -2.29 5.38 -10.24
CA LYS A 67 -2.85 4.86 -11.50
C LYS A 67 -2.68 5.90 -12.59
N ARG A 68 -1.99 5.50 -13.66
CA ARG A 68 -1.99 6.18 -14.96
C ARG A 68 -2.86 5.37 -15.92
N ILE A 69 -3.07 5.90 -17.13
CA ILE A 69 -3.95 5.30 -18.14
C ILE A 69 -3.54 3.86 -18.44
N ASP A 70 -2.25 3.60 -18.65
CA ASP A 70 -1.76 2.29 -19.07
C ASP A 70 -1.04 1.51 -17.96
N VAL A 71 -0.64 2.19 -16.89
CA VAL A 71 0.26 1.63 -15.87
C VAL A 71 -0.23 1.96 -14.48
N ILE A 72 -0.34 0.93 -13.64
CA ILE A 72 -0.54 1.06 -12.20
C ILE A 72 0.83 0.91 -11.54
N GLN A 73 1.30 1.99 -10.93
CA GLN A 73 2.54 1.99 -10.18
C GLN A 73 2.23 1.81 -8.70
N VAL A 74 2.77 0.74 -8.11
CA VAL A 74 2.65 0.47 -6.68
C VAL A 74 4.00 0.66 -6.02
N ILE A 75 4.08 1.59 -5.08
CA ILE A 75 5.29 1.89 -4.32
C ILE A 75 5.08 1.39 -2.89
N ILE A 76 5.90 0.43 -2.49
CA ILE A 76 5.83 -0.18 -1.16
C ILE A 76 6.97 0.39 -0.32
N TYR A 77 6.63 1.12 0.74
CA TYR A 77 7.61 1.61 1.70
C TYR A 77 7.86 0.55 2.77
N LEU A 78 9.12 0.14 2.90
CA LEU A 78 9.54 -0.90 3.81
C LEU A 78 10.59 -0.35 4.78
N GLY A 79 10.48 -0.72 6.06
CA GLY A 79 11.52 -0.44 7.04
C GLY A 79 12.81 -1.22 6.78
N PHE A 80 12.68 -2.45 6.26
CA PHE A 80 13.81 -3.34 5.99
C PHE A 80 13.67 -4.01 4.61
N PRO A 81 14.07 -3.33 3.52
CA PRO A 81 13.88 -3.84 2.16
C PRO A 81 14.71 -5.09 1.84
N LYS A 82 15.82 -5.30 2.56
CA LYS A 82 16.78 -6.41 2.35
C LYS A 82 16.11 -7.78 2.43
N PHE A 83 15.13 -7.96 3.32
CA PHE A 83 14.43 -9.24 3.50
C PHE A 83 13.64 -9.68 2.27
N LEU A 84 13.18 -8.76 1.42
CA LEU A 84 12.52 -9.09 0.16
C LEU A 84 13.51 -9.33 -0.98
N THR A 85 14.69 -8.69 -0.95
CA THR A 85 15.69 -8.74 -2.03
C THR A 85 16.73 -9.84 -1.87
N GLU A 86 17.10 -10.23 -0.64
CA GLU A 86 18.13 -11.26 -0.38
C GLU A 86 17.72 -12.68 -0.80
N GLY A 87 16.43 -12.94 -1.05
CA GLY A 87 15.89 -14.26 -1.36
C GLY A 87 15.37 -14.42 -2.78
N LYS A 88 16.24 -14.33 -3.80
CA LYS A 88 15.99 -14.61 -5.24
C LYS A 88 15.14 -13.56 -6.00
N PRO A 89 15.51 -13.21 -7.25
CA PRO A 89 14.73 -12.33 -8.12
C PRO A 89 13.35 -12.89 -8.53
N LYS A 90 13.10 -14.18 -8.28
CA LYS A 90 11.80 -14.82 -8.57
C LYS A 90 10.67 -14.29 -7.69
N ARG A 91 10.93 -13.90 -6.44
CA ARG A 91 9.88 -13.42 -5.52
C ARG A 91 9.19 -12.14 -6.01
N ILE A 92 9.96 -11.23 -6.61
CA ILE A 92 9.42 -9.99 -7.19
C ILE A 92 8.55 -10.27 -8.42
N LYS A 93 8.82 -11.35 -9.18
CA LYS A 93 7.99 -11.73 -10.34
C LYS A 93 6.68 -12.43 -9.97
N GLU A 94 6.58 -12.93 -8.74
CA GLU A 94 5.39 -13.61 -8.21
C GLU A 94 4.40 -12.63 -7.54
N LEU A 95 4.84 -11.37 -7.33
CA LEU A 95 4.05 -10.23 -6.88
C LEU A 95 3.47 -9.47 -8.08
#